data_AF-A0A663LRE4-F1
#
_entry.id   AF-A0A663LRE4-F1
#
_cell.length_a   1.000
_cell.length_b   1.000
_cell.length_c   1.000
_cell.angle_alpha   90.00
_cell.angle_beta   90.00
_cell.angle_gamma   90.00
#
_symmetry.space_group_name_H-M   'P 1'
#
loop_
_entity.id
_entity.type
_entity.pdbx_description
1 polymer ?
#
loop_
_entity_poly.entity_id
_entity_poly.type
_entity_poly.pdbx_seq_one_letter_code
_entity_poly.pdbx_strand_id
1 'polypeptide(L)'
;MGTSTYRPPARTMEVVINKYVVKLKYCYTCKMFRPPRTSHCSVCDNCVERFDHHCPWVGNCVGKRNYRYFYAFILSLSFLTAFIFACVVTHLTLRAQRDGFLVTLKTTPARYPSGLVICFFSVWSILGLSGFHTYLVASNLTTNEDVSSWACARDI
;
A
#
# COMPACT_ATOMS: atom_id res chain seq x y z
N MET A 1 44.59 22.61 -11.80
CA MET A 1 43.58 21.71 -11.19
C MET A 1 42.53 21.45 -12.25
N GLY A 2 42.49 20.25 -12.82
CA GLY A 2 41.61 19.93 -13.94
C GLY A 2 40.14 19.90 -13.49
N THR A 3 39.32 20.78 -14.07
CA THR A 3 37.86 20.67 -13.98
C THR A 3 37.44 19.45 -14.78
N SER A 4 37.24 18.31 -14.11
CA SER A 4 36.60 17.15 -14.70
C SER A 4 35.21 17.59 -15.19
N THR A 5 35.05 17.71 -16.50
CA THR A 5 33.76 17.95 -17.13
C THR A 5 32.93 16.67 -17.00
N TYR A 6 32.31 16.47 -15.85
CA TYR A 6 31.36 15.38 -15.65
C TYR A 6 30.18 15.60 -16.59
N ARG A 7 30.15 14.89 -17.71
CA ARG A 7 28.94 14.77 -18.53
C ARG A 7 28.00 13.79 -17.82
N PRO A 8 26.79 14.22 -17.42
CA PRO A 8 25.83 13.30 -16.85
C PRO A 8 25.54 12.18 -17.86
N PRO A 9 25.43 10.92 -17.41
CA PRO A 9 25.13 9.81 -18.29
C PRO A 9 23.77 10.01 -18.96
N ALA A 10 23.61 9.38 -20.13
CA ALA A 10 22.35 9.42 -20.86
C ALA A 10 21.19 9.04 -19.94
N ARG A 11 20.10 9.82 -20.00
CA ARG A 11 18.94 9.66 -19.12
C ARG A 11 18.32 8.27 -19.22
N THR A 12 18.49 7.62 -20.38
CA THR A 12 18.00 6.26 -20.63
C THR A 12 19.00 5.41 -21.39
N MET A 13 18.94 4.11 -21.18
CA MET A 13 19.75 3.09 -21.86
C MET A 13 18.84 1.95 -22.28
N GLU A 14 19.07 1.37 -23.45
CA GLU A 14 18.34 0.21 -23.95
C GLU A 14 19.13 -1.07 -23.68
N VAL A 15 18.45 -2.09 -23.17
CA VAL A 15 19.04 -3.41 -22.91
C VAL A 15 18.13 -4.49 -23.47
N VAL A 16 18.70 -5.57 -23.99
CA VAL A 16 17.93 -6.72 -24.48
C VAL A 16 17.78 -7.73 -23.34
N ILE A 17 16.54 -8.02 -22.95
CA ILE A 17 16.18 -9.02 -21.94
C ILE A 17 15.26 -10.02 -22.61
N ASN A 18 15.66 -11.30 -22.67
CA ASN A 18 14.87 -12.38 -23.31
C ASN A 18 14.38 -12.04 -24.72
N LYS A 19 15.25 -11.42 -25.55
CA LYS A 19 14.96 -10.92 -26.91
C LYS A 19 14.05 -9.69 -27.02
N TYR A 20 13.65 -9.09 -25.89
CA TYR A 20 12.89 -7.84 -25.85
C TYR A 20 13.79 -6.66 -25.50
N VAL A 21 13.66 -5.55 -26.22
CA VAL A 21 14.38 -4.30 -25.92
C VAL A 21 13.63 -3.58 -24.80
N VAL A 22 14.30 -3.32 -23.69
CA VAL A 22 13.75 -2.62 -22.53
C VAL A 22 14.53 -1.33 -22.29
N LYS A 23 13.80 -0.22 -22.19
CA LYS A 23 14.37 1.10 -21.89
C LYS A 23 14.51 1.32 -20.38
N LEU A 24 15.74 1.33 -19.89
CA LEU A 24 16.08 1.64 -18.50
C LEU A 24 16.22 3.15 -18.31
N LYS A 25 15.83 3.63 -17.12
CA LYS A 25 15.98 5.04 -16.74
C LYS A 25 17.12 5.18 -15.72
N TYR A 26 18.01 6.16 -15.91
CA TYR A 26 19.06 6.44 -14.94
C TYR A 26 18.49 7.11 -13.68
N CYS A 27 19.00 6.72 -12.51
CA CYS A 27 18.76 7.42 -11.25
C CYS A 27 20.01 8.23 -10.90
N TYR A 28 19.90 9.55 -10.86
CA TYR A 28 21.02 10.44 -10.57
C TYR A 28 21.46 10.39 -9.10
N THR A 29 20.54 10.15 -8.18
CA THR A 29 20.83 10.04 -6.74
C THR A 29 21.63 8.78 -6.43
N CYS A 30 21.13 7.60 -6.83
CA CYS A 30 21.79 6.32 -6.58
C CYS A 30 22.88 5.98 -7.62
N LYS A 31 23.07 6.84 -8.64
CA LYS A 31 24.09 6.71 -9.71
C LYS A 31 24.06 5.37 -10.45
N MET A 32 22.87 4.84 -10.71
CA MET A 32 22.69 3.56 -11.41
C MET A 32 21.53 3.61 -12.42
N PHE A 33 21.63 2.78 -13.47
CA PHE A 33 20.47 2.50 -14.31
C PHE A 33 19.49 1.63 -13.53
N ARG A 34 18.25 2.11 -13.39
CA ARG A 34 17.20 1.40 -12.65
C ARG A 34 16.82 0.13 -13.41
N PRO A 35 16.93 -1.07 -12.80
CA PRO A 35 16.39 -2.29 -13.38
C PRO A 35 14.89 -2.15 -13.70
N PRO A 36 14.32 -3.02 -14.53
CA PRO A 36 12.88 -3.02 -14.80
C PRO A 36 12.06 -3.02 -13.50
N ARG A 37 10.96 -2.25 -13.49
CA ARG A 37 10.04 -2.10 -12.33
C ARG A 37 10.69 -1.51 -11.06
N THR A 38 11.87 -0.88 -11.16
CA THR A 38 12.54 -0.21 -10.03
C THR A 38 12.27 1.29 -10.04
N SER A 39 11.92 1.84 -8.88
CA SER A 39 11.74 3.28 -8.68
C SER A 39 12.57 3.78 -7.51
N HIS A 40 13.03 5.03 -7.60
CA HIS A 40 13.71 5.70 -6.51
C HIS A 40 12.67 6.32 -5.58
N CYS A 41 12.75 6.02 -4.30
CA CYS A 41 11.96 6.67 -3.26
C CYS A 41 12.80 7.77 -2.64
N SER A 42 12.37 9.03 -2.74
CA SER A 42 13.06 10.17 -2.13
C SER A 42 13.00 10.14 -0.60
N VAL A 43 11.97 9.53 0.00
CA VAL A 43 11.81 9.44 1.46
C VAL A 43 12.82 8.47 2.06
N CYS A 44 13.04 7.31 1.42
CA CYS A 44 14.03 6.33 1.86
C CYS A 44 15.41 6.53 1.21
N ASP A 45 15.53 7.52 0.33
CA ASP A 45 16.71 7.85 -0.47
C ASP A 45 17.39 6.65 -1.14
N ASN A 46 16.59 5.74 -1.70
CA ASN A 46 17.10 4.54 -2.35
C ASN A 46 16.22 4.05 -3.50
N CYS A 47 16.84 3.31 -4.42
CA CYS A 47 16.13 2.58 -5.48
C CYS A 47 15.58 1.26 -4.93
N VAL A 48 14.28 1.04 -5.10
CA VAL A 48 13.57 -0.14 -4.61
C VAL A 48 13.11 -1.00 -5.79
N GLU A 49 13.54 -2.27 -5.80
CA GLU A 49 13.15 -3.23 -6.85
C GLU A 49 11.68 -3.65 -6.71
N ARG A 50 10.95 -3.74 -7.83
CA ARG A 50 9.49 -3.88 -7.89
C ARG A 50 8.81 -2.96 -6.88
N PHE A 51 9.11 -1.67 -7.00
CA PHE A 51 8.58 -0.67 -6.09
C PHE A 51 7.05 -0.64 -6.16
N ASP A 52 6.41 -0.75 -5.00
CA ASP A 52 4.96 -0.64 -4.87
C ASP A 52 4.60 0.75 -4.37
N HIS A 53 5.00 1.09 -3.15
CA HIS A 53 4.82 2.41 -2.56
C HIS A 53 5.75 2.60 -1.35
N HIS A 54 5.93 3.85 -0.91
CA HIS A 54 6.42 4.13 0.43
C HIS A 54 5.23 4.15 1.38
N CYS A 55 5.26 3.34 2.44
CA CYS A 55 4.17 3.22 3.39
C CYS A 55 4.55 3.91 4.70
N PRO A 56 3.93 5.05 5.04
CA PRO A 56 4.20 5.74 6.31
C PRO A 56 3.86 4.90 7.53
N TRP A 57 2.86 4.02 7.43
CA TRP A 57 2.38 3.19 8.54
C TRP A 57 3.40 2.16 9.01
N VAL A 58 4.20 1.62 8.08
CA VAL A 58 5.30 0.70 8.40
C VAL A 58 6.66 1.40 8.43
N GLY A 59 6.69 2.71 8.15
CA GLY A 59 7.90 3.53 8.10
C GLY A 59 8.92 3.06 7.05
N ASN A 60 8.48 2.36 5.99
CA ASN A 60 9.39 1.74 5.03
C ASN A 60 8.75 1.61 3.64
N CYS A 61 9.59 1.47 2.61
CA CYS A 61 9.15 1.10 1.27
C CYS A 61 8.63 -0.32 1.23
N VAL A 62 7.51 -0.52 0.53
CA VAL A 62 6.99 -1.83 0.12
C VAL A 62 7.48 -2.12 -1.30
N GLY A 63 8.16 -3.24 -1.47
CA GLY A 63 8.68 -3.69 -2.76
C GLY A 63 9.02 -5.18 -2.73
N LYS A 64 9.81 -5.66 -3.70
CA LYS A 64 10.02 -7.11 -3.94
C LYS A 64 10.34 -7.93 -2.69
N ARG A 65 11.24 -7.44 -1.83
CA ARG A 65 11.78 -8.22 -0.69
C ARG A 65 10.78 -8.35 0.47
N ASN A 66 9.87 -7.40 0.65
CA ASN A 66 8.96 -7.36 1.79
C ASN A 66 7.47 -7.42 1.40
N TYR A 67 7.12 -7.39 0.12
CA TYR A 67 5.74 -7.42 -0.34
C TYR A 67 4.94 -8.60 0.24
N ARG A 68 5.54 -9.79 0.31
CA ARG A 68 4.88 -10.99 0.89
C ARG A 68 4.46 -10.78 2.35
N TYR A 69 5.30 -10.09 3.13
CA TYR A 69 5.06 -9.84 4.55
C TYR A 69 4.05 -8.72 4.73
N PHE A 70 4.15 -7.68 3.90
CA PHE A 70 3.15 -6.61 3.84
C PHE A 70 1.76 -7.17 3.49
N TYR A 71 1.68 -8.03 2.48
CA TYR A 71 0.43 -8.67 2.08
C TYR A 71 -0.14 -9.58 3.17
N ALA A 72 0.69 -10.41 3.81
CA ALA A 72 0.26 -11.19 4.97
C ALA A 72 -0.22 -10.30 6.12
N PHE A 73 0.47 -9.19 6.40
CA PHE A 73 0.10 -8.22 7.42
C PHE A 73 -1.29 -7.61 7.18
N ILE A 74 -1.59 -7.13 5.96
CA ILE A 74 -2.92 -6.54 5.67
C ILE A 74 -4.04 -7.59 5.71
N LEU A 75 -3.76 -8.84 5.30
CA LEU A 75 -4.72 -9.94 5.43
C LEU A 75 -4.99 -10.28 6.90
N SER A 76 -3.95 -10.45 7.72
CA SER A 76 -4.10 -10.69 9.16
C SER A 76 -4.87 -9.55 9.84
N LEU A 77 -4.58 -8.30 9.46
CA LEU A 77 -5.28 -7.13 9.97
C LEU A 77 -6.77 -7.11 9.55
N SER A 78 -7.08 -7.54 8.32
CA SER A 78 -8.45 -7.72 7.85
C SER A 78 -9.22 -8.74 8.68
N PHE A 79 -8.63 -9.91 8.94
CA PHE A 79 -9.24 -10.92 9.79
C PHE A 79 -9.46 -10.42 11.22
N LEU A 80 -8.45 -9.78 11.80
CA LEU A 80 -8.53 -9.24 13.16
C LEU A 80 -9.63 -8.19 13.29
N THR A 81 -9.70 -7.25 12.35
CA THR A 81 -10.69 -6.16 12.39
C THR A 81 -12.11 -6.67 12.16
N ALA A 82 -12.30 -7.62 11.24
CA ALA A 82 -13.58 -8.29 11.05
C ALA A 82 -14.01 -9.07 12.30
N PHE A 83 -13.08 -9.77 12.95
CA PHE A 83 -13.34 -10.50 14.20
C PHE A 83 -13.76 -9.55 15.34
N ILE A 84 -13.01 -8.48 15.57
CA ILE A 84 -13.34 -7.48 16.60
C ILE A 84 -14.73 -6.87 16.32
N PHE A 85 -15.03 -6.52 15.06
CA PHE A 85 -16.33 -5.99 14.68
C PHE A 85 -17.46 -6.96 15.00
N ALA A 86 -17.30 -8.25 14.67
CA ALA A 86 -18.28 -9.29 15.01
C ALA A 86 -18.49 -9.42 16.52
N CYS A 87 -17.42 -9.37 17.32
CA CYS A 87 -17.51 -9.39 18.78
C CYS A 87 -18.27 -8.17 19.33
N VAL A 88 -17.98 -6.97 18.81
CA VAL A 88 -18.66 -5.73 19.24
C VAL A 88 -20.14 -5.77 18.90
N VAL A 89 -20.50 -6.19 17.68
CA VAL A 89 -21.91 -6.34 17.26
C VAL A 89 -22.62 -7.36 18.14
N THR A 90 -22.01 -8.53 18.37
CA THR A 90 -22.59 -9.59 19.22
C THR A 90 -22.78 -9.12 20.67
N HIS A 91 -21.81 -8.41 21.23
CA HIS A 91 -21.95 -7.86 22.59
C HIS A 91 -23.10 -6.84 22.67
N LEU A 92 -23.23 -5.98 21.66
CA LEU A 92 -24.29 -4.97 21.61
C LEU A 92 -25.67 -5.60 21.47
N THR A 93 -25.83 -6.62 20.61
CA THR A 93 -27.11 -7.31 20.43
C THR A 93 -27.55 -8.02 21.72
N LEU A 94 -26.63 -8.71 22.39
CA LEU A 94 -26.93 -9.38 23.68
C LEU A 94 -27.33 -8.40 24.79
N ARG A 95 -26.67 -7.23 24.86
CA ARG A 95 -27.04 -6.16 25.80
C ARG A 95 -28.41 -5.55 25.48
N ALA A 96 -28.64 -5.25 24.21
CA ALA A 96 -29.91 -4.67 23.75
C ALA A 96 -31.11 -5.58 24.03
N GLN A 97 -30.92 -6.90 23.98
CA GLN A 97 -31.95 -7.89 24.34
C GLN A 97 -32.26 -7.90 25.85
N ARG A 98 -31.29 -7.61 26.72
CA ARG A 98 -31.49 -7.59 28.18
C ARG A 98 -32.07 -6.28 28.69
N ASP A 99 -31.45 -5.17 28.29
CA ASP A 99 -31.69 -3.86 28.91
C ASP A 99 -32.57 -2.94 28.03
N GLY A 100 -32.88 -3.40 26.80
CA GLY A 100 -33.51 -2.59 25.76
C GLY A 100 -32.49 -1.79 24.95
N PHE A 101 -32.70 -1.71 23.63
CA PHE A 101 -31.77 -1.07 22.68
C PHE A 101 -31.50 0.41 23.00
N LEU A 102 -32.55 1.18 23.31
CA LEU A 102 -32.44 2.62 23.57
C LEU A 102 -31.69 2.91 24.88
N VAL A 103 -31.87 2.06 25.89
CA VAL A 103 -31.17 2.16 27.17
C VAL A 103 -29.71 1.81 26.98
N THR A 104 -29.41 0.71 26.27
CA THR A 104 -28.04 0.28 25.97
C THR A 104 -27.24 1.35 25.21
N LEU A 105 -27.87 2.04 24.25
CA LEU A 105 -27.23 3.17 23.56
C LEU A 105 -27.02 4.40 24.45
N LYS A 106 -27.97 4.70 25.36
CA LYS A 106 -27.94 5.90 26.22
C LYS A 106 -27.13 5.74 27.52
N THR A 107 -26.97 4.53 28.04
CA THR A 107 -26.18 4.24 29.26
C THR A 107 -24.71 3.95 28.97
N THR A 108 -24.39 3.66 27.71
CA THR A 108 -23.01 3.42 27.25
C THR A 108 -22.37 4.50 26.33
N PRO A 109 -22.77 5.80 26.40
CA PRO A 109 -22.55 6.76 25.32
C PRO A 109 -21.11 7.29 25.22
N ALA A 110 -20.26 7.13 26.24
CA ALA A 110 -18.89 7.64 26.19
C ALA A 110 -17.86 6.69 25.56
N ARG A 111 -18.18 5.39 25.37
CA ARG A 111 -17.18 4.36 24.96
C ARG A 111 -17.52 3.57 23.70
N TYR A 112 -18.80 3.47 23.32
CA TYR A 112 -19.24 2.61 22.22
C TYR A 112 -19.75 3.32 20.95
N PRO A 113 -20.38 4.51 20.98
CA PRO A 113 -20.81 5.17 19.75
C PRO A 113 -19.61 5.59 18.88
N SER A 114 -18.60 6.19 19.50
CA SER A 114 -17.32 6.51 18.85
C SER A 114 -16.58 5.24 18.43
N GLY A 115 -16.54 4.23 19.29
CA GLY A 115 -15.90 2.94 19.00
C GLY A 115 -16.51 2.20 17.82
N LEU A 116 -17.84 2.15 17.72
CA LEU A 116 -18.56 1.52 16.60
C LEU A 116 -18.30 2.23 15.27
N VAL A 117 -18.36 3.56 15.29
CA VAL A 117 -18.09 4.38 14.10
C VAL A 117 -16.64 4.19 13.64
N ILE A 118 -15.68 4.22 14.57
CA ILE A 118 -14.26 3.95 14.27
C ILE A 118 -14.09 2.53 13.71
N CYS A 119 -14.64 1.51 14.38
CA CYS A 119 -14.56 0.13 13.91
C CYS A 119 -15.17 -0.05 12.51
N PHE A 120 -16.32 0.57 12.22
CA PHE A 120 -16.97 0.48 10.92
C PHE A 120 -16.08 1.05 9.80
N PHE A 121 -15.58 2.27 9.97
CA PHE A 121 -14.70 2.90 8.98
C PHE A 121 -13.36 2.18 8.84
N SER A 122 -12.76 1.74 9.95
CA SER A 122 -11.50 0.99 9.93
C SER A 122 -11.64 -0.35 9.22
N VAL A 123 -12.71 -1.12 9.49
CA VAL A 123 -12.95 -2.41 8.83
C VAL A 123 -13.10 -2.22 7.33
N TRP A 124 -13.93 -1.28 6.89
CA TRP A 124 -14.17 -1.06 5.46
C TRP A 124 -12.90 -0.59 4.74
N SER A 125 -12.13 0.30 5.37
CA SER A 125 -10.85 0.76 4.83
C SER A 125 -9.83 -0.38 4.69
N ILE A 126 -9.72 -1.26 5.68
CA ILE A 126 -8.71 -2.33 5.71
C ILE A 126 -9.11 -3.49 4.78
N LEU A 127 -10.39 -3.83 4.72
CA LEU A 127 -10.92 -4.80 3.77
C LEU A 127 -10.78 -4.29 2.33
N GLY A 128 -11.09 -3.02 2.09
CA GLY A 128 -10.90 -2.38 0.78
C GLY A 128 -9.44 -2.41 0.33
N LEU A 129 -8.51 -2.05 1.23
CA LEU A 129 -7.07 -2.11 0.95
C LEU A 129 -6.62 -3.54 0.62
N SER A 130 -7.07 -4.53 1.38
CA SER A 130 -6.72 -5.93 1.15
C SER A 130 -7.31 -6.46 -0.16
N GLY A 131 -8.55 -6.10 -0.50
CA GLY A 131 -9.15 -6.41 -1.79
C GLY A 131 -8.37 -5.78 -2.95
N PHE A 132 -7.98 -4.51 -2.83
CA PHE A 132 -7.16 -3.82 -3.84
C PHE A 132 -5.81 -4.52 -4.06
N HIS A 133 -5.08 -4.85 -2.99
CA HIS A 133 -3.83 -5.59 -3.12
C HIS A 133 -4.01 -7.02 -3.63
N THR A 134 -5.14 -7.67 -3.32
CA THR A 134 -5.50 -8.98 -3.90
C THR A 134 -5.66 -8.87 -5.42
N TYR A 135 -6.34 -7.83 -5.89
CA TYR A 135 -6.45 -7.51 -7.32
C TYR A 135 -5.07 -7.29 -7.97
N LEU A 136 -4.23 -6.45 -7.37
CA LEU A 136 -2.88 -6.19 -7.88
C LEU A 136 -2.03 -7.46 -7.99
N VAL A 137 -2.09 -8.34 -6.98
CA VAL A 137 -1.42 -9.65 -7.01
C VAL A 137 -1.96 -10.51 -8.15
N ALA A 138 -3.29 -10.58 -8.32
CA ALA A 138 -3.93 -11.34 -9.39
C ALA A 138 -3.56 -10.81 -10.79
N SER A 139 -3.35 -9.49 -10.93
CA SER A 139 -2.92 -8.84 -12.18
C SER A 139 -1.41 -8.73 -12.34
N ASN A 140 -0.60 -9.20 -11.37
CA ASN A 140 0.86 -9.07 -11.33
C ASN A 140 1.36 -7.61 -11.49
N LEU A 141 0.57 -6.65 -11.01
CA LEU A 141 0.89 -5.22 -11.00
C LEU A 141 1.39 -4.79 -9.63
N THR A 142 2.24 -3.76 -9.60
CA THR A 142 2.45 -2.98 -8.38
C THR A 142 1.51 -1.77 -8.35
N THR A 143 1.22 -1.22 -7.18
CA THR A 143 0.42 0.01 -7.03
C THR A 143 1.00 1.14 -7.87
N ASN A 144 2.33 1.29 -7.89
CA ASN A 144 3.01 2.29 -8.71
C ASN A 144 2.76 2.10 -10.21
N GLU A 145 2.70 0.86 -10.69
CA GLU A 145 2.46 0.55 -12.10
C GLU A 145 1.02 0.81 -12.52
N ASP A 146 0.07 0.42 -11.68
CA ASP A 146 -1.35 0.71 -11.88
C ASP A 146 -1.56 2.24 -11.94
N VAL A 147 -1.13 2.98 -10.92
CA VAL A 147 -1.29 4.45 -10.91
C VAL A 147 -0.60 5.12 -12.09
N SER A 148 0.58 4.64 -12.50
CA SER A 148 1.30 5.18 -13.66
C SER A 148 0.58 4.91 -14.98
N SER A 149 -0.07 3.75 -15.13
CA SER A 149 -0.83 3.41 -16.33
C SER A 149 -2.12 4.23 -16.42
N TRP A 150 -2.83 4.41 -15.30
CA TRP A 150 -4.00 5.29 -15.21
C TRP A 150 -3.67 6.77 -15.47
N ALA A 151 -2.51 7.24 -15.03
CA ALA A 151 -2.05 8.60 -15.36
C ALA A 151 -1.82 8.74 -16.87
N CYS A 152 -1.07 7.81 -17.47
CA CYS A 152 -0.81 7.80 -18.92
C CYS A 152 -2.10 7.74 -19.76
N ALA A 153 -3.09 6.96 -19.33
CA ALA A 153 -4.37 6.83 -20.04
C ALA A 153 -5.25 8.08 -19.98
N ARG A 154 -5.06 8.96 -18.99
CA ARG A 154 -5.79 10.24 -18.88
C ARG A 154 -5.16 11.37 -19.68
N ASP A 155 -3.90 11.22 -20.07
CA ASP A 155 -3.14 12.19 -20.87
C ASP A 155 -3.31 11.97 -22.40
N ILE A 156 -4.21 11.06 -22.80
CA ILE A 156 -4.60 10.73 -24.19
C ILE A 156 -6.04 11.17 -24.44
#